data_AF-A0ABD3QMR7-F1
#
_entry.id   AF-A0ABD3QMR7-F1
#
_cell.length_a   1.000
_cell.length_b   1.000
_cell.length_c   1.000
_cell.angle_alpha   90.00
_cell.angle_beta   90.00
_cell.angle_gamma   90.00
#
_symmetry.space_group_name_H-M   'P 1'
#
loop_
_entity.id
_entity.type
_entity.pdbx_description
1 polymer ?
#
loop_
_entity_poly.entity_id
_entity_poly.type
_entity_poly.pdbx_seq_one_letter_code
_entity_poly.pdbx_strand_id
1 'polypeptide(L)'
;MSETAYKEGAFVDEQSKDIPVKVHIISPSTLPEGYVFEAEVGAPGNKKTISVEVPEGGVVEGQVFLVPLPADFAVGEPQLNIPTGRWKDGLFDLANAGICHPSLWCACCCTQIGMGQVMQRMRLNWLGDIGYDASTKKTFKVVLALLVSYTVFSMSLEILEGSKSYYEIPAYIAPLKFIGGMLFTIWSVYALMRTRENVRAKYSIPEERCNGCEDLCCSVWCSCCVVAQMARHTGEYETYKGSCCSETGMAAHTPTIV
;
A
#
# COMPACT_ATOMS: atom_id res chain seq x y z
N MET A 1 -35.83 -15.04 -33.82
CA MET A 1 -35.35 -14.18 -32.73
C MET A 1 -35.35 -15.06 -31.49
N SER A 2 -34.22 -15.69 -31.19
CA SER A 2 -34.09 -16.75 -30.17
C SER A 2 -33.17 -16.23 -29.08
N GLU A 3 -33.72 -15.95 -27.91
CA GLU A 3 -32.97 -15.57 -26.70
C GLU A 3 -32.09 -16.74 -26.28
N THR A 4 -30.78 -16.51 -26.24
CA THR A 4 -29.83 -17.44 -25.61
C THR A 4 -29.69 -17.02 -24.16
N ALA A 5 -30.32 -17.80 -23.28
CA ALA A 5 -30.16 -17.72 -21.84
C ALA A 5 -28.70 -18.05 -21.47
N TYR A 6 -27.97 -17.05 -20.99
CA TYR A 6 -26.63 -17.21 -20.43
C TYR A 6 -26.76 -17.95 -19.09
N LYS A 7 -26.25 -19.19 -19.04
CA LYS A 7 -26.14 -19.96 -17.79
C LYS A 7 -24.91 -19.48 -17.03
N GLU A 8 -25.16 -18.88 -15.88
CA GLU A 8 -24.17 -18.56 -14.86
C GLU A 8 -23.52 -19.87 -14.40
N GLY A 9 -22.27 -20.08 -14.81
CA GLY A 9 -21.46 -21.19 -14.31
C GLY A 9 -21.12 -20.91 -12.87
N ALA A 10 -21.62 -21.74 -11.95
CA ALA A 10 -21.14 -21.79 -10.59
C ALA A 10 -19.64 -22.07 -10.62
N PHE A 11 -18.83 -21.03 -10.35
CA PHE A 11 -17.43 -21.21 -10.00
C PHE A 11 -17.42 -21.97 -8.68
N VAL A 12 -17.16 -23.27 -8.78
CA VAL A 12 -16.75 -24.09 -7.66
C VAL A 12 -15.49 -23.42 -7.11
N ASP A 13 -15.54 -23.02 -5.83
CA ASP A 13 -14.36 -22.63 -5.06
C ASP A 13 -13.33 -23.76 -5.14
N GLU A 14 -12.43 -23.70 -6.12
CA GLU A 14 -11.15 -24.38 -6.00
C GLU A 14 -10.46 -23.73 -4.80
N GLN A 15 -10.56 -24.40 -3.66
CA GLN A 15 -9.68 -24.19 -2.51
C GLN A 15 -8.27 -23.95 -3.06
N SER A 16 -7.77 -22.74 -2.88
CA SER A 16 -6.40 -22.38 -3.19
C SER A 16 -5.50 -23.43 -2.56
N LYS A 17 -4.83 -24.25 -3.38
CA LYS A 17 -3.76 -25.13 -2.91
C LYS A 17 -2.85 -24.29 -2.03
N ASP A 18 -2.70 -24.67 -0.76
CA ASP A 18 -1.90 -23.98 0.24
C ASP A 18 -0.55 -23.57 -0.35
N ILE A 19 -0.44 -22.31 -0.79
CA ILE A 19 0.85 -21.76 -1.21
C ILE A 19 1.58 -21.52 0.10
N PRO A 20 2.75 -22.15 0.33
CA PRO A 20 3.48 -21.94 1.56
C PRO A 20 3.80 -20.45 1.68
N VAL A 21 3.37 -19.84 2.79
CA VAL A 21 3.68 -18.44 3.12
C VAL A 21 5.19 -18.27 3.05
N LYS A 22 5.68 -17.29 2.29
CA LYS A 22 7.12 -17.03 2.14
C LYS A 22 7.51 -15.80 2.95
N VAL A 23 8.71 -15.82 3.53
CA VAL A 23 9.29 -14.67 4.23
C VAL A 23 10.56 -14.19 3.55
N HIS A 24 10.77 -12.88 3.58
CA HIS A 24 12.00 -12.24 3.15
C HIS A 24 13.05 -12.33 4.26
N ILE A 25 14.20 -12.94 3.95
CA ILE A 25 15.32 -13.11 4.86
C ILE A 25 16.52 -12.36 4.30
N ILE A 26 17.22 -11.63 5.17
CA ILE A 26 18.44 -10.90 4.84
C ILE A 26 19.62 -11.77 5.24
N SER A 27 20.52 -12.09 4.29
CA SER A 27 21.69 -12.90 4.59
C SER A 27 22.67 -12.15 5.50
N PRO A 28 23.14 -12.74 6.63
CA PRO A 28 24.07 -12.09 7.55
C PRO A 28 25.50 -12.01 7.01
N SER A 29 25.85 -12.85 6.04
CA SER A 29 27.17 -12.90 5.40
C SER A 29 27.05 -13.56 4.02
N THR A 30 28.14 -13.61 3.27
CA THR A 30 28.17 -14.40 2.03
C THR A 30 28.24 -15.87 2.38
N LEU A 31 27.18 -16.63 2.06
CA LEU A 31 27.02 -18.03 2.43
C LEU A 31 26.93 -18.92 1.18
N PRO A 32 27.57 -20.10 1.19
CA PRO A 32 27.48 -21.05 0.08
C PRO A 32 26.10 -21.72 0.04
N GLU A 33 25.74 -22.23 -1.13
CA GLU A 33 24.57 -23.08 -1.35
C GLU A 33 24.47 -24.23 -0.34
N GLY A 34 23.26 -24.53 0.13
CA GLY A 34 22.98 -25.62 1.08
C GLY A 34 23.42 -25.33 2.52
N TYR A 35 23.99 -24.16 2.80
CA TYR A 35 24.29 -23.75 4.17
C TYR A 35 22.99 -23.47 4.94
N VAL A 36 22.92 -23.94 6.18
CA VAL A 36 21.75 -23.76 7.04
C VAL A 36 22.09 -22.81 8.18
N PHE A 37 21.28 -21.77 8.37
CA PHE A 37 21.43 -20.81 9.45
C PHE A 37 20.09 -20.48 10.12
N GLU A 38 20.15 -19.96 11.34
CA GLU A 38 18.95 -19.54 12.07
C GLU A 38 18.63 -18.08 11.79
N ALA A 39 17.38 -17.81 11.41
CA ALA A 39 16.85 -16.46 11.23
C ALA A 39 15.74 -16.18 12.24
N GLU A 40 15.73 -14.98 12.83
CA GLU A 40 14.66 -14.54 13.72
C GLU A 40 13.55 -13.87 12.91
N VAL A 41 12.33 -14.41 13.01
CA VAL A 41 11.12 -13.88 12.37
C VAL A 41 10.10 -13.54 13.45
N GLY A 42 9.50 -12.36 13.37
CA GLY A 42 8.45 -11.90 14.28
C GLY A 42 8.59 -10.46 14.74
N ALA A 43 7.62 -9.98 15.51
CA ALA A 43 7.60 -8.63 16.05
C ALA A 43 8.61 -8.46 17.21
N PRO A 44 9.05 -7.21 17.52
CA PRO A 44 9.90 -6.94 18.68
C PRO A 44 9.21 -7.40 19.98
N GLY A 45 9.73 -8.45 20.61
CA GLY A 45 9.17 -9.06 21.83
C GLY A 45 8.53 -10.45 21.66
N ASN A 46 8.32 -10.91 20.41
CA ASN A 46 7.87 -12.27 20.10
C ASN A 46 8.62 -12.81 18.87
N LYS A 47 9.95 -12.88 19.00
CA LYS A 47 10.80 -13.44 17.95
C LYS A 47 10.81 -14.96 18.06
N LYS A 48 10.59 -15.63 16.94
CA LYS A 48 10.80 -17.07 16.83
C LYS A 48 11.93 -17.32 15.83
N THR A 49 12.75 -18.32 16.09
CA THR A 49 13.84 -18.73 15.20
C THR A 49 13.32 -19.74 14.18
N ILE A 50 13.65 -19.53 12.91
CA ILE A 50 13.48 -20.51 11.82
C ILE A 50 14.85 -20.97 11.33
N SER A 51 14.93 -22.23 10.92
CA SER A 51 16.09 -22.77 10.22
C SER A 51 15.93 -22.53 8.72
N VAL A 52 16.92 -21.90 8.11
CA VAL A 52 16.88 -21.44 6.72
C VAL A 52 18.01 -22.06 5.93
N GLU A 53 17.68 -22.73 4.84
CA GLU A 53 18.66 -23.24 3.89
C GLU A 53 18.92 -22.23 2.76
N VAL A 54 20.19 -22.04 2.44
CA VAL A 54 20.64 -21.13 1.37
C VAL A 54 20.34 -21.75 0.00
N PRO A 55 19.68 -21.01 -0.92
CA PRO A 55 19.30 -21.52 -2.23
C PRO A 55 20.49 -21.83 -3.16
N GLU A 56 20.21 -22.53 -4.25
CA GLU A 56 21.19 -22.82 -5.31
C GLU A 56 21.90 -21.55 -5.80
N GLY A 57 23.23 -21.61 -5.92
CA GLY A 57 24.08 -20.47 -6.28
C GLY A 57 24.57 -19.62 -5.12
N GLY A 58 24.16 -19.92 -3.88
CA GLY A 58 24.59 -19.20 -2.68
C GLY A 58 23.95 -17.81 -2.53
N VAL A 59 24.30 -17.12 -1.45
CA VAL A 59 23.82 -15.75 -1.17
C VAL A 59 24.97 -14.86 -0.75
N VAL A 60 24.89 -13.58 -1.09
CA VAL A 60 25.85 -12.54 -0.70
C VAL A 60 25.39 -11.87 0.60
N GLU A 61 26.32 -11.38 1.41
CA GLU A 61 26.00 -10.56 2.60
C GLU A 61 25.02 -9.42 2.27
N GLY A 62 23.93 -9.32 3.04
CA GLY A 62 22.87 -8.32 2.85
C GLY A 62 21.88 -8.65 1.72
N GLN A 63 22.06 -9.74 0.97
CA GLN A 63 21.10 -10.17 -0.05
C GLN A 63 19.79 -10.62 0.60
N VAL A 64 18.67 -10.19 0.02
CA VAL A 64 17.33 -10.60 0.41
C VAL A 64 16.87 -11.76 -0.45
N PHE A 65 16.44 -12.86 0.16
CA PHE A 65 15.87 -14.01 -0.54
C PHE A 65 14.62 -14.54 0.18
N LEU A 66 13.82 -15.36 -0.52
CA LEU A 66 12.52 -15.84 -0.07
C LEU A 66 12.60 -17.28 0.40
N VAL A 67 12.07 -17.54 1.59
CA VAL A 67 12.09 -18.87 2.22
C VAL A 67 10.67 -19.24 2.66
N PRO A 68 10.20 -20.47 2.38
CA PRO A 68 8.90 -20.93 2.87
C PRO A 68 8.91 -21.03 4.40
N LEU A 69 7.86 -20.49 5.03
CA LEU A 69 7.66 -20.57 6.46
C LEU A 69 7.31 -22.03 6.84
N PRO A 70 7.91 -22.60 7.90
CA PRO A 70 7.51 -23.90 8.42
C PRO A 70 6.02 -23.91 8.81
N ALA A 71 5.31 -25.02 8.55
CA ALA A 71 3.86 -25.12 8.81
C ALA A 71 3.51 -24.93 10.30
N ASP A 72 4.45 -25.29 11.18
CA ASP A 72 4.45 -25.14 12.62
C ASP A 72 4.54 -23.69 13.10
N PHE A 73 5.03 -22.76 12.27
CA PHE A 73 4.95 -21.33 12.57
C PHE A 73 3.55 -20.74 12.44
N ALA A 74 2.72 -21.33 11.57
CA ALA A 74 1.35 -20.89 11.34
C ALA A 74 0.37 -21.32 12.43
N VAL A 75 0.80 -22.15 13.39
CA VAL A 75 -0.05 -22.62 14.48
C VAL A 75 -0.19 -21.52 15.54
N GLY A 76 -1.23 -20.68 15.38
CA GLY A 76 -1.66 -19.70 16.37
C GLY A 76 -1.52 -18.23 15.96
N GLU A 77 -0.86 -17.93 14.84
CA GLU A 77 -0.93 -16.60 14.22
C GLU A 77 -2.00 -16.61 13.12
N PRO A 78 -2.91 -15.61 13.08
CA PRO A 78 -3.94 -15.55 12.06
C PRO A 78 -3.28 -15.48 10.68
N GLN A 79 -3.41 -16.57 9.90
CA GLN A 79 -2.99 -16.60 8.51
C GLN A 79 -3.71 -15.48 7.76
N LEU A 80 -2.93 -14.58 7.19
CA LEU A 80 -3.44 -13.40 6.50
C LEU A 80 -3.88 -13.82 5.10
N ASN A 81 -5.17 -14.14 4.97
CA ASN A 81 -5.77 -14.58 3.70
C ASN A 81 -6.01 -13.39 2.77
N ILE A 82 -4.93 -12.82 2.22
CA ILE A 82 -5.05 -11.82 1.16
C ILE A 82 -5.32 -12.55 -0.17
N PRO A 83 -6.45 -12.28 -0.85
CA PRO A 83 -6.72 -12.92 -2.14
C PRO A 83 -5.66 -12.53 -3.17
N THR A 84 -5.15 -13.53 -3.89
CA THR A 84 -4.24 -13.33 -5.04
C THR A 84 -5.06 -13.46 -6.33
N GLY A 85 -4.72 -12.68 -7.36
CA GLY A 85 -5.41 -12.69 -8.65
C GLY A 85 -6.67 -11.82 -8.73
N ARG A 86 -7.15 -11.28 -7.60
CA ARG A 86 -8.29 -10.35 -7.55
C ARG A 86 -8.20 -9.39 -6.37
N TRP A 87 -8.91 -8.27 -6.46
CA TRP A 87 -9.08 -7.35 -5.34
C TRP A 87 -9.91 -7.98 -4.22
N LYS A 88 -9.64 -7.60 -2.96
CA LYS A 88 -10.44 -8.04 -1.79
C LYS A 88 -11.86 -7.49 -1.86
N ASP A 89 -11.98 -6.23 -2.27
CA ASP A 89 -13.25 -5.52 -2.43
C ASP A 89 -13.29 -4.83 -3.79
N GLY A 90 -14.49 -4.52 -4.28
CA GLY A 90 -14.68 -3.68 -5.46
C GLY A 90 -14.21 -2.24 -5.24
N LEU A 91 -13.96 -1.54 -6.35
CA LEU A 91 -13.45 -0.17 -6.32
C LEU A 91 -14.38 0.79 -5.55
N PHE A 92 -15.70 0.62 -5.70
CA PHE A 92 -16.70 1.50 -5.09
C PHE A 92 -17.21 1.01 -3.73
N ASP A 93 -16.69 -0.10 -3.21
CA ASP A 93 -17.10 -0.68 -1.91
C ASP A 93 -16.42 0.04 -0.73
N LEU A 94 -16.40 1.38 -0.78
CA LEU A 94 -15.73 2.26 0.17
C LEU A 94 -16.06 1.95 1.64
N ALA A 95 -17.33 1.65 1.91
CA ALA A 95 -17.85 1.42 3.26
C ALA A 95 -17.78 -0.04 3.73
N ASN A 96 -17.11 -0.96 3.02
CA ASN A 96 -17.13 -2.38 3.38
C ASN A 96 -16.50 -2.67 4.77
N ALA A 97 -15.52 -1.86 5.19
CA ALA A 97 -14.95 -1.91 6.54
C ALA A 97 -15.79 -1.16 7.60
N GLY A 98 -16.88 -0.49 7.18
CA GLY A 98 -17.74 0.37 8.00
C GLY A 98 -17.56 1.87 7.71
N ILE A 99 -18.65 2.63 7.85
CA ILE A 99 -18.70 4.08 7.58
C ILE A 99 -17.85 4.90 8.58
N CYS A 100 -17.68 4.40 9.79
CA CYS A 100 -16.84 5.02 10.82
C CYS A 100 -15.41 4.46 10.82
N HIS A 101 -15.04 3.64 9.83
CA HIS A 101 -13.74 3.00 9.83
C HIS A 101 -12.62 3.99 9.47
N PRO A 102 -11.50 4.00 10.21
CA PRO A 102 -10.35 4.87 9.97
C PRO A 102 -9.87 4.92 8.51
N SER A 103 -9.85 3.78 7.83
CA SER A 103 -9.39 3.70 6.43
C SER A 103 -10.30 4.46 5.45
N LEU A 104 -11.61 4.51 5.70
CA LEU A 104 -12.54 5.28 4.89
C LEU A 104 -12.30 6.78 5.05
N TRP A 105 -12.16 7.25 6.29
CA TRP A 105 -11.89 8.65 6.58
C TRP A 105 -10.54 9.09 6.04
N CYS A 106 -9.51 8.26 6.18
CA CYS A 106 -8.21 8.54 5.56
C CYS A 106 -8.33 8.56 4.03
N ALA A 107 -9.07 7.65 3.41
CA ALA A 107 -9.22 7.64 1.95
C ALA A 107 -10.00 8.87 1.42
N CYS A 108 -11.10 9.25 2.07
CA CYS A 108 -11.99 10.33 1.61
C CYS A 108 -11.53 11.72 2.01
N CYS A 109 -11.06 11.91 3.25
CA CYS A 109 -10.71 13.23 3.78
C CYS A 109 -9.21 13.51 3.73
N CYS A 110 -8.37 12.47 3.67
CA CYS A 110 -6.91 12.60 3.73
C CYS A 110 -6.23 11.62 2.78
N THR A 111 -6.65 11.59 1.50
CA THR A 111 -6.26 10.55 0.53
C THR A 111 -4.75 10.30 0.49
N GLN A 112 -3.93 11.35 0.63
CA GLN A 112 -2.47 11.22 0.64
C GLN A 112 -1.92 10.54 1.89
N ILE A 113 -2.57 10.70 3.04
CA ILE A 113 -2.24 9.96 4.27
C ILE A 113 -2.55 8.48 4.07
N GLY A 114 -3.74 8.15 3.56
CA GLY A 114 -4.11 6.76 3.28
C GLY A 114 -3.19 6.11 2.24
N MET A 115 -2.83 6.84 1.19
CA MET A 115 -1.85 6.41 0.20
C MET A 115 -0.47 6.16 0.86
N GLY A 116 0.01 7.09 1.68
CA GLY A 116 1.27 6.94 2.41
C GLY A 116 1.27 5.72 3.34
N GLN A 117 0.15 5.40 3.98
CA GLN A 117 -0.01 4.21 4.81
C GLN A 117 0.06 2.91 3.99
N VAL A 118 -0.52 2.90 2.79
CA VAL A 118 -0.39 1.77 1.85
C VAL A 118 1.06 1.64 1.38
N MET A 119 1.70 2.74 0.95
CA MET A 119 3.09 2.74 0.51
C MET A 119 4.04 2.23 1.61
N GLN A 120 3.84 2.67 2.86
CA GLN A 120 4.65 2.24 4.00
C GLN A 120 4.53 0.72 4.24
N ARG A 121 3.32 0.15 4.16
CA ARG A 121 3.10 -1.30 4.28
C ARG A 121 3.72 -2.08 3.12
N MET A 122 3.59 -1.54 1.91
CA MET A 122 4.12 -2.15 0.70
C MET A 122 5.63 -1.95 0.52
N ARG A 123 6.31 -1.29 1.47
CA ARG A 123 7.73 -0.87 1.37
C ARG A 123 8.04 -0.14 0.06
N LEU A 124 7.15 0.76 -0.32
CA LEU A 124 7.36 1.67 -1.44
C LEU A 124 7.98 2.97 -0.94
N ASN A 125 8.73 3.66 -1.79
CA ASN A 125 9.18 5.03 -1.52
C ASN A 125 8.03 6.03 -1.75
N TRP A 126 8.29 7.33 -1.54
CA TRP A 126 7.29 8.40 -1.70
C TRP A 126 6.84 8.67 -3.15
N LEU A 127 7.47 8.02 -4.13
CA LEU A 127 7.07 8.01 -5.54
C LEU A 127 6.23 6.77 -5.90
N GLY A 128 6.07 5.82 -4.98
CA GLY A 128 5.37 4.56 -5.21
C GLY A 128 6.23 3.47 -5.85
N ASP A 129 7.56 3.64 -5.92
CA ASP A 129 8.46 2.59 -6.42
C ASP A 129 9.04 1.74 -5.29
N ILE A 130 9.40 0.50 -5.61
CA ILE A 130 10.13 -0.39 -4.70
C ILE A 130 11.49 0.24 -4.39
N GLY A 131 11.81 0.39 -3.11
CA GLY A 131 13.06 1.02 -2.66
C GLY A 131 13.80 0.20 -1.61
N TYR A 132 15.07 0.53 -1.41
CA TYR A 132 15.87 -0.01 -0.31
C TYR A 132 15.32 0.42 1.06
N ASP A 133 15.50 -0.42 2.08
CA ASP A 133 14.92 -0.25 3.43
C ASP A 133 15.13 1.14 4.06
N ALA A 134 16.22 1.84 3.74
CA ALA A 134 16.46 3.18 4.27
C ALA A 134 15.48 4.25 3.73
N SER A 135 15.09 4.14 2.45
CA SER A 135 14.17 5.06 1.79
C SER A 135 12.72 4.77 2.18
N THR A 136 12.37 3.48 2.28
CA THR A 136 11.00 3.00 2.55
C THR A 136 10.59 3.19 4.00
N LYS A 137 11.53 3.11 4.95
CA LYS A 137 11.27 3.38 6.38
C LYS A 137 10.77 4.80 6.67
N LYS A 138 11.05 5.76 5.79
CA LYS A 138 10.65 7.16 5.97
C LYS A 138 9.52 7.58 5.03
N THR A 139 8.97 6.68 4.23
CA THR A 139 7.98 7.02 3.19
C THR A 139 6.79 7.76 3.75
N PHE A 140 6.14 7.22 4.79
CA PHE A 140 5.00 7.88 5.41
C PHE A 140 5.35 9.31 5.90
N LYS A 141 6.52 9.48 6.52
CA LYS A 141 6.99 10.78 7.01
C LYS A 141 7.26 11.77 5.88
N VAL A 142 7.81 11.31 4.76
CA VAL A 142 8.05 12.14 3.57
C VAL A 142 6.71 12.55 2.95
N VAL A 143 5.77 11.62 2.77
CA VAL A 143 4.42 11.91 2.24
C VAL A 143 3.68 12.88 3.16
N LEU A 144 3.73 12.67 4.48
CA LEU A 144 3.15 13.59 5.47
C LEU A 144 3.79 14.97 5.41
N ALA A 145 5.13 15.05 5.30
CA ALA A 145 5.84 16.32 5.18
C ALA A 145 5.46 17.08 3.89
N LEU A 146 5.32 16.38 2.76
CA LEU A 146 4.87 16.96 1.49
C LEU A 146 3.44 17.50 1.61
N LEU A 147 2.52 16.73 2.21
CA LEU A 147 1.15 17.17 2.45
C LEU A 147 1.10 18.41 3.33
N VAL A 148 1.76 18.39 4.50
CA VAL A 148 1.79 19.53 5.42
C VAL A 148 2.41 20.76 4.75
N SER A 149 3.51 20.59 4.01
CA SER A 149 4.17 21.69 3.30
C SER A 149 3.23 22.32 2.26
N TYR A 150 2.53 21.50 1.47
CA TYR A 150 1.54 21.99 0.50
C TYR A 150 0.36 22.68 1.17
N THR A 151 -0.17 22.14 2.27
CA THR A 151 -1.26 22.76 3.03
C THR A 151 -0.84 24.11 3.60
N VAL A 152 0.35 24.21 4.20
CA VAL A 152 0.88 25.49 4.72
C VAL A 152 1.07 26.49 3.59
N PHE A 153 1.63 26.07 2.46
CA PHE A 153 1.79 26.91 1.26
C PHE A 153 0.45 27.43 0.76
N SER A 154 -0.55 26.56 0.58
CA SER A 154 -1.88 26.91 0.11
C SER A 154 -2.60 27.86 1.08
N MET A 155 -2.62 27.54 2.38
CA MET A 155 -3.23 28.38 3.41
C MET A 155 -2.56 29.76 3.51
N SER A 156 -1.23 29.83 3.35
CA SER A 156 -0.50 31.11 3.37
C SER A 156 -0.93 32.02 2.22
N LEU A 157 -1.13 31.45 1.02
CA LEU A 157 -1.63 32.20 -0.14
C LEU A 157 -3.10 32.62 0.02
N GLU A 158 -3.94 31.77 0.62
CA GLU A 158 -5.33 32.13 0.96
C GLU A 158 -5.42 33.28 1.98
N ILE A 159 -4.63 33.21 3.05
CA ILE A 159 -4.58 34.28 4.07
C ILE A 159 -4.08 35.59 3.45
N LEU A 160 -3.04 35.53 2.60
CA LEU A 160 -2.51 36.70 1.92
C LEU A 160 -3.57 37.36 1.02
N GLU A 161 -4.31 36.56 0.24
CA GLU A 161 -5.40 37.05 -0.61
C GLU A 161 -6.54 37.65 0.23
N GLY A 162 -6.97 36.96 1.29
CA GLY A 162 -8.04 37.43 2.18
C GLY A 162 -7.68 38.67 3.01
N SER A 163 -6.39 38.95 3.22
CA SER A 163 -5.92 40.13 3.95
C SER A 163 -5.92 41.42 3.14
N LYS A 164 -6.06 41.33 1.81
CA LYS A 164 -5.96 42.46 0.88
C LYS A 164 -7.34 42.93 0.43
N SER A 165 -7.47 44.24 0.18
CA SER A 165 -8.63 44.77 -0.53
C SER A 165 -8.64 44.21 -1.96
N TYR A 166 -9.82 44.02 -2.55
CA TYR A 166 -10.00 43.41 -3.87
C TYR A 166 -9.10 44.04 -4.96
N TYR A 167 -8.88 45.36 -4.89
CA TYR A 167 -8.06 46.10 -5.85
C TYR A 167 -6.54 46.01 -5.59
N GLU A 168 -6.11 45.40 -4.48
CA GLU A 168 -4.70 45.31 -4.08
C GLU A 168 -4.15 43.87 -4.13
N ILE A 169 -4.94 42.91 -4.62
CA ILE A 169 -4.51 41.52 -4.73
C ILE A 169 -3.40 41.42 -5.78
N PRO A 170 -2.18 40.98 -5.41
CA PRO A 170 -1.11 40.82 -6.38
C PRO A 170 -1.45 39.77 -7.44
N ALA A 171 -1.25 40.12 -8.72
CA ALA A 171 -1.58 39.26 -9.86
C ALA A 171 -0.83 37.91 -9.88
N TYR A 172 0.26 37.76 -9.10
CA TYR A 172 1.03 36.52 -9.02
C TYR A 172 0.40 35.47 -8.09
N ILE A 173 -0.55 35.82 -7.21
CA ILE A 173 -1.14 34.86 -6.25
C ILE A 173 -1.90 33.76 -6.99
N ALA A 174 -2.78 34.13 -7.92
CA ALA A 174 -3.55 33.17 -8.72
C ALA A 174 -2.68 32.15 -9.49
N PRO A 175 -1.66 32.56 -10.28
CA PRO A 175 -0.81 31.60 -10.96
C PRO A 175 0.04 30.76 -9.98
N LEU A 176 0.49 31.28 -8.84
CA LEU A 176 1.18 30.48 -7.82
C LEU A 176 0.29 29.39 -7.23
N LYS A 177 -0.96 29.72 -6.89
CA LYS A 177 -1.95 28.74 -6.43
C LYS A 177 -2.19 27.66 -7.48
N PHE A 178 -2.38 28.07 -8.74
CA PHE A 178 -2.60 27.15 -9.85
C PHE A 178 -1.40 26.22 -10.09
N ILE A 179 -0.19 26.75 -10.19
CA ILE A 179 1.03 25.96 -10.42
C ILE A 179 1.27 25.00 -9.25
N GLY A 180 1.18 25.49 -8.01
CA GLY A 180 1.36 24.65 -6.82
C GLY A 180 0.33 23.52 -6.76
N GLY A 181 -0.94 23.83 -7.02
CA GLY A 181 -2.02 22.84 -7.08
C GLY A 181 -1.81 21.80 -8.19
N MET A 182 -1.40 22.23 -9.39
CA MET A 182 -1.09 21.31 -10.50
C MET A 182 0.08 20.38 -10.15
N LEU A 183 1.20 20.90 -9.66
CA LEU A 183 2.36 20.10 -9.31
C LEU A 183 2.04 19.07 -8.23
N PHE A 184 1.31 19.47 -7.19
CA PHE A 184 0.87 18.56 -6.14
C PHE A 184 -0.11 17.49 -6.65
N THR A 185 -1.01 17.86 -7.55
CA THR A 185 -1.97 16.92 -8.18
C THR A 185 -1.25 15.91 -9.08
N ILE A 186 -0.31 16.36 -9.92
CA ILE A 186 0.49 15.50 -10.79
C ILE A 186 1.28 14.49 -9.96
N TRP A 187 1.98 14.96 -8.91
CA TRP A 187 2.70 14.09 -8.00
C TRP A 187 1.76 13.08 -7.32
N SER A 188 0.62 13.53 -6.79
CA SER A 188 -0.35 12.68 -6.10
C SER A 188 -0.89 11.58 -7.01
N VAL A 189 -1.28 11.92 -8.24
CA VAL A 189 -1.80 10.95 -9.23
C VAL A 189 -0.71 9.97 -9.63
N TYR A 190 0.50 10.45 -9.93
CA TYR A 190 1.62 9.59 -10.30
C TYR A 190 1.95 8.59 -9.18
N ALA A 191 2.10 9.08 -7.95
CA ALA A 191 2.47 8.24 -6.82
C ALA A 191 1.36 7.23 -6.47
N LEU A 192 0.08 7.62 -6.62
CA LEU A 192 -1.07 6.73 -6.41
C LEU A 192 -1.14 5.63 -7.48
N MET A 193 -0.96 6.00 -8.76
CA MET A 193 -0.90 5.07 -9.87
C MET A 193 0.21 4.03 -9.66
N ARG A 194 1.43 4.48 -9.37
CA ARG A 194 2.57 3.58 -9.09
C ARG A 194 2.32 2.69 -7.88
N THR A 195 1.70 3.22 -6.83
CA THR A 195 1.33 2.41 -5.66
C THR A 195 0.36 1.31 -6.02
N ARG A 196 -0.68 1.62 -6.81
CA ARG A 196 -1.67 0.64 -7.25
C ARG A 196 -1.07 -0.42 -8.16
N GLU A 197 -0.24 -0.01 -9.11
CA GLU A 197 0.49 -0.93 -10.00
C GLU A 197 1.35 -1.92 -9.21
N ASN A 198 2.09 -1.44 -8.20
CA ASN A 198 2.91 -2.30 -7.34
C ASN A 198 2.08 -3.24 -6.47
N VAL A 199 0.94 -2.78 -5.95
CA VAL A 199 0.00 -3.68 -5.24
C VAL A 199 -0.49 -4.77 -6.18
N ARG A 200 -0.93 -4.42 -7.40
CA ARG A 200 -1.42 -5.39 -8.37
C ARG A 200 -0.34 -6.36 -8.82
N ALA A 201 0.88 -5.88 -9.05
CA ALA A 201 2.03 -6.73 -9.38
C ALA A 201 2.32 -7.73 -8.25
N LYS A 202 2.33 -7.27 -6.98
CA LYS A 202 2.57 -8.12 -5.82
C LYS A 202 1.54 -9.23 -5.66
N TYR A 203 0.26 -8.93 -5.91
CA TYR A 203 -0.85 -9.89 -5.74
C TYR A 203 -1.36 -10.47 -7.08
N SER A 204 -0.60 -10.33 -8.16
CA SER A 204 -0.94 -10.82 -9.52
C SER A 204 -2.35 -10.44 -10.00
N ILE A 205 -2.82 -9.23 -9.69
CA ILE A 205 -4.17 -8.75 -10.02
C ILE A 205 -4.19 -8.18 -11.45
N PRO A 206 -4.97 -8.77 -12.38
CA PRO A 206 -5.05 -8.31 -13.77
C PRO A 206 -5.83 -6.99 -13.91
N GLU A 207 -5.74 -6.36 -15.08
CA GLU A 207 -6.59 -5.22 -15.44
C GLU A 207 -7.94 -5.73 -15.92
N GLU A 208 -9.01 -5.03 -15.58
CA GLU A 208 -10.37 -5.41 -15.93
C GLU A 208 -10.99 -4.44 -16.95
N ARG A 209 -10.77 -3.13 -16.77
CA ARG A 209 -11.57 -2.10 -17.46
C ARG A 209 -10.80 -1.29 -18.50
N CYS A 210 -9.53 -0.99 -18.24
CA CYS A 210 -8.72 -0.11 -19.09
C CYS A 210 -7.32 -0.67 -19.27
N ASN A 211 -7.16 -1.54 -20.28
CA ASN A 211 -5.90 -2.23 -20.54
C ASN A 211 -4.76 -1.23 -20.84
N GLY A 212 -3.67 -1.33 -20.09
CA GLY A 212 -2.48 -0.47 -20.06
C GLY A 212 -2.60 0.84 -19.27
N CYS A 213 -3.79 1.20 -18.77
CA CYS A 213 -4.04 2.54 -18.19
C CYS A 213 -5.01 2.53 -16.99
N GLU A 214 -5.42 1.37 -16.48
CA GLU A 214 -6.43 1.28 -15.42
C GLU A 214 -5.99 2.02 -14.17
N ASP A 215 -4.73 1.84 -13.76
CA ASP A 215 -4.23 2.45 -12.54
C ASP A 215 -4.17 3.98 -12.64
N LEU A 216 -3.87 4.53 -13.82
CA LEU A 216 -3.91 5.97 -14.09
C LEU A 216 -5.36 6.48 -14.05
N CYS A 217 -6.26 5.83 -14.79
CA CYS A 217 -7.68 6.21 -14.84
C CYS A 217 -8.31 6.19 -13.46
N CYS A 218 -8.13 5.11 -12.70
CA CYS A 218 -8.68 5.00 -11.35
C CYS A 218 -8.07 6.06 -10.40
N SER A 219 -6.77 6.36 -10.52
CA SER A 219 -6.11 7.37 -9.69
C SER A 219 -6.58 8.80 -9.99
N VAL A 220 -6.91 9.11 -11.25
CA VAL A 220 -7.43 10.43 -11.66
C VAL A 220 -8.91 10.59 -11.29
N TRP A 221 -9.75 9.59 -11.59
CA TRP A 221 -11.21 9.73 -11.51
C TRP A 221 -11.82 9.34 -10.16
N CYS A 222 -11.18 8.45 -9.40
CA CYS A 222 -11.60 8.17 -8.02
C CYS A 222 -10.42 7.80 -7.12
N SER A 223 -9.56 8.77 -6.84
CA SER A 223 -8.39 8.59 -5.97
C SER A 223 -8.74 8.02 -4.58
N CYS A 224 -9.82 8.51 -3.96
CA CYS A 224 -10.28 8.00 -2.66
C CYS A 224 -10.73 6.53 -2.73
N CYS A 225 -11.46 6.14 -3.78
CA CYS A 225 -11.85 4.74 -4.00
C CYS A 225 -10.62 3.83 -4.09
N VAL A 226 -9.63 4.24 -4.88
CA VAL A 226 -8.39 3.49 -5.08
C VAL A 226 -7.64 3.32 -3.77
N VAL A 227 -7.45 4.40 -3.02
CA VAL A 227 -6.78 4.34 -1.72
C VAL A 227 -7.54 3.44 -0.75
N ALA A 228 -8.87 3.54 -0.69
CA ALA A 228 -9.68 2.70 0.18
C ALA A 228 -9.59 1.21 -0.19
N GLN A 229 -9.70 0.89 -1.48
CA GLN A 229 -9.58 -0.47 -2.00
C GLN A 229 -8.21 -1.07 -1.67
N MET A 230 -7.12 -0.35 -1.98
CA MET A 230 -5.77 -0.79 -1.64
C MET A 230 -5.57 -0.90 -0.14
N ALA A 231 -6.13 0.03 0.64
CA ALA A 231 -5.96 0.03 2.08
C ALA A 231 -6.57 -1.20 2.75
N ARG A 232 -7.75 -1.64 2.28
CA ARG A 232 -8.43 -2.86 2.74
C ARG A 232 -7.82 -4.13 2.16
N HIS A 233 -7.33 -4.08 0.93
CA HIS A 233 -6.65 -5.24 0.34
C HIS A 233 -5.33 -5.55 1.05
N THR A 234 -4.53 -4.53 1.37
CA THR A 234 -3.23 -4.67 2.05
C THR A 234 -3.34 -4.68 3.57
N GLY A 235 -4.56 -4.56 4.13
CA GLY A 235 -4.78 -4.37 5.57
C GLY A 235 -5.79 -5.35 6.10
N GLU A 236 -5.42 -6.10 7.14
CA GLU A 236 -6.31 -7.05 7.76
C GLU A 236 -7.19 -6.38 8.84
N TYR A 237 -8.20 -5.63 8.39
CA TYR A 237 -9.10 -4.90 9.29
C TYR A 237 -10.12 -5.79 10.01
N GLU A 238 -10.28 -7.05 9.59
CA GLU A 238 -11.13 -8.02 10.28
C GLU A 238 -10.49 -8.51 11.59
N THR A 239 -9.17 -8.66 11.58
CA THR A 239 -8.40 -9.13 12.72
C THR A 239 -7.85 -7.98 13.56
N TYR A 240 -7.42 -6.89 12.92
CA TYR A 240 -6.73 -5.79 13.59
C TYR A 240 -7.43 -4.47 13.40
N LYS A 241 -7.51 -3.69 14.49
CA LYS A 241 -8.12 -2.38 14.46
C LYS A 241 -7.30 -1.38 13.64
N GLY A 242 -7.96 -0.70 12.70
CA GLY A 242 -7.35 0.40 11.96
C GLY A 242 -7.05 1.62 12.84
N SER A 243 -6.10 2.45 12.42
CA SER A 243 -5.72 3.69 13.10
C SER A 243 -5.36 4.80 12.10
N CYS A 244 -6.09 5.93 12.16
CA CYS A 244 -5.89 7.05 11.22
C CYS A 244 -4.50 7.66 11.29
N CYS A 245 -3.90 7.75 12.48
CA CYS A 245 -2.68 8.52 12.75
C CYS A 245 -1.43 7.63 12.90
N SER A 246 -1.44 6.45 12.29
CA SER A 246 -0.30 5.53 12.29
C SER A 246 0.42 5.54 10.95
N GLU A 247 1.70 5.13 10.94
CA GLU A 247 2.50 5.07 9.71
C GLU A 247 1.97 4.02 8.72
N THR A 248 1.29 2.98 9.20
CA THR A 248 0.79 1.85 8.39
C THR A 248 -0.73 1.78 8.27
N GLY A 249 -1.48 2.64 8.98
CA GLY A 249 -2.94 2.55 9.06
C GLY A 249 -3.45 1.50 10.06
N MET A 250 -2.56 0.81 10.78
CA MET A 250 -2.86 -0.28 11.72
C MET A 250 -2.43 0.09 13.15
N ALA A 251 -2.93 -0.65 14.15
CA ALA A 251 -2.48 -0.49 15.53
C ALA A 251 -0.99 -0.87 15.70
N ALA A 252 -0.31 -0.28 16.68
CA ALA A 252 1.14 -0.45 16.88
C ALA A 252 1.58 -1.90 17.15
N HIS A 253 0.68 -2.76 17.61
CA HIS A 253 0.93 -4.18 17.89
C HIS A 253 0.56 -5.11 16.74
N THR A 254 0.09 -4.57 15.61
CA THR A 254 -0.23 -5.38 14.43
C THR A 254 1.06 -5.85 13.75
N PRO A 255 1.23 -7.16 13.50
CA PRO A 255 2.38 -7.66 12.76
C PRO A 255 2.43 -7.03 11.36
N THR A 256 3.60 -6.56 10.97
CA THR A 256 3.82 -6.00 9.63
C THR A 256 3.73 -7.11 8.61
N ILE A 257 2.75 -7.02 7.70
CA ILE A 257 2.67 -7.85 6.50
C ILE A 257 3.87 -7.48 5.64
N VAL A 258 4.85 -8.39 5.51
CA VAL A 258 6.00 -8.25 4.61
C VAL A 258 5.72 -9.10 3.38
#